data_AF-A0A956DRA0-F1
#
_entry.id   AF-A0A956DRA0-F1
#
_cell.length_a   1.000
_cell.length_b   1.000
_cell.length_c   1.000
_cell.angle_alpha   90.00
_cell.angle_beta   90.00
_cell.angle_gamma   90.00
#
_symmetry.space_group_name_H-M   'P 1'
#
loop_
_entity.id
_entity.type
_entity.pdbx_description
1 polymer ?
#
loop_
_entity_poly.entity_id
_entity_poly.type
_entity_poly.pdbx_seq_one_letter_code
_entity_poly.pdbx_strand_id
1 'polypeptide(L)'
;MGCASCHDPRTDHTDGAGYPKIVPTNPAYREEASTLFRTPSLAFVGGSEPYMHDGSRSTLEKVVELNMDKMGRTTQLSAEDKKALVAYLRTL
;
A
#
# COMPACT_ATOMS: atom_id res chain seq x y z
N MET A 1 11.70 1.55 -9.66
CA MET A 1 10.31 2.01 -9.42
C MET A 1 10.18 2.34 -7.95
N GLY A 2 9.57 3.49 -7.61
CA GLY A 2 9.37 3.95 -6.23
C GLY A 2 7.89 4.21 -5.97
N CYS A 3 7.48 4.44 -4.72
CA CYS A 3 6.06 4.47 -4.32
C CYS A 3 5.20 5.42 -5.16
N ALA A 4 5.72 6.61 -5.48
CA ALA A 4 5.03 7.64 -6.25
C ALA A 4 4.79 7.29 -7.73
N SER A 5 5.39 6.20 -8.26
CA SER A 5 5.06 5.76 -9.62
C SER A 5 3.64 5.23 -9.74
N CYS A 6 3.08 4.72 -8.63
CA CYS A 6 1.70 4.24 -8.56
C CYS A 6 0.84 5.12 -7.63
N HIS A 7 1.44 5.67 -6.57
CA HIS A 7 0.79 6.61 -5.67
C HIS A 7 1.12 8.06 -6.04
N ASP A 8 0.70 8.50 -7.23
CA ASP A 8 1.06 9.81 -7.78
C ASP A 8 0.37 10.95 -7.02
N PRO A 9 1.12 11.84 -6.32
CA PRO A 9 0.55 12.91 -5.51
C PRO A 9 -0.20 13.97 -6.35
N ARG A 10 -0.02 14.00 -7.67
CA ARG A 10 -0.71 14.95 -8.56
C ARG A 10 -2.13 14.52 -8.91
N THR A 11 -2.44 13.25 -8.70
CA THR A 11 -3.72 12.62 -9.06
C THR A 11 -4.34 11.97 -7.84
N ASP A 12 -4.44 12.73 -6.75
CA ASP A 12 -5.01 12.28 -5.48
C ASP A 12 -4.30 11.03 -4.93
N HIS A 13 -2.97 11.00 -5.02
CA HIS A 13 -2.13 9.91 -4.51
C HIS A 13 -2.40 8.52 -5.12
N THR A 14 -2.89 8.46 -6.36
CA THR A 14 -3.07 7.22 -7.12
C THR A 14 -2.96 7.43 -8.63
N ASP A 15 -2.45 6.45 -9.36
CA ASP A 15 -2.50 6.39 -10.82
C ASP A 15 -3.85 5.88 -11.37
N GLY A 16 -4.72 5.35 -10.51
CA GLY A 16 -5.99 4.73 -10.86
C GLY A 16 -5.87 3.46 -11.72
N ALA A 17 -4.65 2.96 -11.95
CA ALA A 17 -4.39 1.82 -12.81
C ALA A 17 -4.57 0.49 -12.09
N GLY A 18 -4.97 -0.54 -12.83
CA GLY A 18 -5.10 -1.91 -12.34
C GLY A 18 -3.84 -2.73 -12.59
N TYR A 19 -3.32 -3.38 -11.54
CA TYR A 19 -2.13 -4.21 -11.58
C TYR A 19 -2.43 -5.68 -11.21
N PRO A 20 -1.76 -6.66 -11.81
CA PRO A 20 -1.90 -8.06 -11.41
C PRO A 20 -1.62 -8.26 -9.91
N LYS A 21 -2.29 -9.24 -9.29
CA LYS A 21 -2.09 -9.58 -7.88
C LYS A 21 -0.59 -9.84 -7.58
N ILE A 22 0.03 -8.94 -6.83
CA ILE A 22 1.43 -9.02 -6.36
C ILE A 22 1.56 -9.57 -4.93
N VAL A 23 0.43 -9.74 -4.24
CA VAL A 23 0.34 -10.34 -2.90
C VAL A 23 -0.77 -11.39 -2.85
N PRO A 24 -0.57 -12.52 -2.12
CA PRO A 24 -1.64 -13.48 -1.89
C PRO A 24 -2.80 -12.81 -1.15
N THR A 25 -4.02 -13.05 -1.62
CA THR A 25 -5.25 -12.63 -0.96
C THR A 25 -5.64 -13.62 0.13
N ASN A 26 -6.13 -13.11 1.26
CA ASN A 26 -6.79 -13.95 2.25
C ASN A 26 -8.05 -14.61 1.64
N PRO A 27 -8.16 -15.95 1.59
CA PRO A 27 -9.33 -16.64 1.02
C PRO A 27 -10.63 -16.39 1.79
N ALA A 28 -10.57 -15.81 3.00
CA ALA A 28 -11.74 -15.37 3.75
C ALA A 28 -12.41 -14.12 3.14
N TYR A 29 -11.72 -13.38 2.27
CA TYR A 29 -12.30 -12.25 1.55
C TYR A 29 -12.77 -12.70 0.17
N ARG A 30 -13.97 -12.25 -0.22
CA ARG A 30 -14.58 -12.56 -1.52
C ARG A 30 -13.55 -12.33 -2.62
N GLU A 31 -13.27 -13.36 -3.40
CA GLU A 31 -12.49 -13.20 -4.64
C GLU A 31 -13.11 -12.03 -5.41
N GLU A 32 -12.38 -10.91 -5.51
CA GLU A 32 -12.70 -9.94 -6.55
C GLU A 32 -12.68 -10.70 -7.87
N ALA A 33 -13.76 -10.58 -8.65
CA ALA A 33 -13.85 -11.19 -9.97
C ALA A 33 -12.71 -10.72 -10.91
N SER A 34 -12.05 -9.62 -10.54
CA SER A 34 -10.89 -9.06 -11.21
C SER A 34 -9.58 -9.67 -10.69
N THR A 35 -8.73 -10.09 -11.62
CA THR A 35 -7.32 -10.43 -11.34
C THR A 35 -6.43 -9.19 -11.22
N LEU A 36 -7.00 -8.01 -11.47
CA LEU A 36 -6.33 -6.71 -11.39
C LEU A 36 -6.82 -5.93 -10.17
N PHE A 37 -5.88 -5.50 -9.35
CA PHE A 37 -6.10 -4.61 -8.22
C PHE A 37 -5.75 -3.17 -8.60
N ARG A 38 -6.70 -2.26 -8.42
CA ARG A 38 -6.46 -0.83 -8.63
C ARG A 38 -5.60 -0.27 -7.51
N THR A 39 -4.60 0.54 -7.84
CA THR A 39 -3.82 1.25 -6.81
C THR A 39 -4.75 2.12 -5.95
N PRO A 40 -4.89 1.85 -4.64
CA PRO A 40 -5.68 2.71 -3.76
C PRO A 40 -5.00 4.08 -3.62
N SER A 41 -5.80 5.14 -3.47
CA SER A 41 -5.28 6.45 -3.08
C SER A 41 -4.64 6.38 -1.69
N LEU A 42 -3.56 7.13 -1.49
CA LEU A 42 -2.99 7.37 -0.16
C LEU A 42 -3.55 8.62 0.53
N ALA A 43 -4.48 9.34 -0.09
CA ALA A 43 -5.15 10.46 0.58
C ALA A 43 -5.95 9.93 1.78
N PHE A 44 -5.78 10.58 2.93
CA PHE A 44 -6.36 10.22 4.21
C PHE A 44 -6.03 8.79 4.69
N VAL A 45 -4.94 8.19 4.18
CA VAL A 45 -4.59 6.80 4.48
C VAL A 45 -4.29 6.60 5.96
N GLY A 46 -3.93 7.65 6.70
CA GLY A 46 -3.72 7.57 8.15
C GLY A 46 -4.93 7.09 8.96
N GLY A 47 -6.15 7.21 8.42
CA GLY A 47 -7.41 6.87 9.11
C GLY A 47 -8.24 5.78 8.43
N SER A 48 -7.69 5.05 7.45
CA SER A 48 -8.44 4.12 6.60
C SER A 48 -8.25 2.65 6.97
N GLU A 49 -7.95 2.34 8.22
CA GLU A 49 -7.76 0.96 8.66
C GLU A 49 -9.06 0.14 8.57
N PRO A 50 -9.00 -1.17 8.21
CA PRO A 50 -7.81 -1.98 7.89
C PRO A 50 -7.29 -1.80 6.45
N TYR A 51 -6.00 -2.05 6.24
CA TYR A 51 -5.26 -1.81 5.00
C TYR A 51 -5.19 -3.01 4.06
N MET A 52 -4.93 -2.70 2.78
CA MET A 52 -4.92 -3.59 1.61
C MET A 52 -6.31 -4.01 1.16
N HIS A 53 -6.42 -4.49 -0.09
CA HIS A 53 -7.70 -4.86 -0.69
C HIS A 53 -8.48 -5.93 0.10
N ASP A 54 -7.78 -6.78 0.84
CA ASP A 54 -8.35 -7.83 1.68
C ASP A 54 -8.34 -7.48 3.18
N GLY A 55 -8.04 -6.22 3.55
CA GLY A 55 -8.04 -5.78 4.95
C GLY A 55 -7.06 -6.54 5.86
N SER A 56 -6.08 -7.26 5.31
CA SER A 56 -5.23 -8.19 6.09
C SER A 56 -4.19 -7.50 6.97
N ARG A 57 -3.99 -6.18 6.83
CA ARG A 57 -3.05 -5.43 7.69
C ARG A 57 -3.80 -4.41 8.52
N SER A 58 -3.61 -4.46 9.83
CA SER A 58 -4.32 -3.58 10.77
C SER A 58 -3.65 -2.21 10.97
N THR A 59 -2.41 -2.02 10.53
CA THR A 59 -1.65 -0.77 10.71
C THR A 59 -0.76 -0.47 9.51
N LEU A 60 -0.42 0.82 9.31
CA LEU A 60 0.54 1.26 8.28
C LEU A 60 1.93 0.67 8.52
N GLU A 61 2.36 0.50 9.77
CA GLU A 61 3.63 -0.16 10.10
C GLU A 61 3.68 -1.58 9.53
N LYS A 62 2.58 -2.34 9.66
CA LYS A 62 2.51 -3.70 9.10
C LYS A 62 2.55 -3.67 7.57
N VAL A 63 1.96 -2.66 6.93
CA VAL A 63 2.04 -2.50 5.47
C VAL A 63 3.49 -2.27 5.04
N VAL A 64 4.19 -1.33 5.67
CA VAL A 64 5.58 -0.97 5.30
C VAL A 64 6.56 -2.11 5.63
N GLU A 65 6.39 -2.77 6.78
CA GLU A 65 7.26 -3.88 7.21
C GLU A 65 7.09 -5.12 6.32
N LEU A 66 5.85 -5.47 5.97
CA LEU A 66 5.56 -6.67 5.17
C LEU A 66 5.61 -6.43 3.65
N ASN A 67 5.80 -5.18 3.22
CA ASN A 67 5.96 -4.85 1.80
C ASN A 67 7.20 -5.54 1.21
N MET A 68 8.31 -5.59 1.96
CA MET A 68 9.62 -6.04 1.46
C MET A 68 9.98 -5.31 0.16
N ASP A 69 9.96 -5.99 -0.98
CA ASP A 69 10.24 -5.39 -2.30
C ASP A 69 9.04 -5.47 -3.27
N LYS A 70 7.82 -5.75 -2.78
CA LYS A 70 6.64 -6.04 -3.63
C LYS A 70 6.03 -4.81 -4.30
N MET A 71 5.88 -3.69 -3.59
CA MET A 71 5.32 -2.42 -4.10
C MET A 71 6.37 -1.30 -4.14
N GLY A 72 7.65 -1.67 -4.16
CA GLY A 72 8.80 -0.78 -3.98
C GLY A 72 9.81 -1.40 -3.02
N ARG A 73 11.07 -0.94 -3.02
CA ARG A 73 12.15 -1.54 -2.23
C ARG A 73 12.21 -0.99 -0.80
N THR A 74 11.44 -1.55 0.13
CA THR A 74 11.51 -1.16 1.55
C THR A 74 12.57 -1.94 2.33
N THR A 75 13.15 -3.00 1.75
CA THR A 75 14.26 -3.76 2.37
C THR A 75 15.54 -2.94 2.55
N GLN A 76 15.75 -1.91 1.74
CA GLN A 76 16.90 -1.01 1.85
C GLN A 76 16.75 0.06 2.95
N LEU A 77 15.55 0.21 3.52
CA LEU A 77 15.25 1.26 4.49
C LEU A 77 15.63 0.82 5.89
N SER A 78 16.24 1.74 6.65
CA SER A 78 16.47 1.54 8.08
C SER A 78 15.16 1.51 8.86
N ALA A 79 15.20 1.09 10.13
CA ALA A 79 14.03 1.12 11.00
C ALA A 79 13.52 2.56 11.19
N GLU A 80 14.43 3.53 11.27
CA GLU A 80 14.15 4.96 11.36
C GLU A 80 13.47 5.47 10.09
N ASP A 81 13.97 5.10 8.91
CA ASP A 81 13.36 5.49 7.62
C ASP A 81 11.96 4.91 7.46
N LYS A 82 11.75 3.65 7.85
CA LYS A 82 10.41 3.03 7.85
C LYS A 82 9.45 3.78 8.77
N LYS A 83 9.90 4.19 9.97
CA LYS A 83 9.09 5.00 10.90
C LYS A 83 8.77 6.38 10.33
N ALA A 84 9.76 7.05 9.72
CA ALA A 84 9.57 8.35 9.08
C ALA A 84 8.59 8.26 7.91
N LEU A 85 8.69 7.20 7.11
CA LEU A 85 7.75 6.92 6.02
C LEU A 85 6.32 6.74 6.55
N VAL A 86 6.12 5.93 7.59
CA VAL A 86 4.80 5.76 8.20
C VAL A 86 4.27 7.07 8.78
N ALA A 87 5.11 7.88 9.43
CA ALA A 87 4.73 9.19 9.94
C ALA A 87 4.27 10.11 8.81
N TYR A 88 4.98 10.15 7.69
CA TYR A 88 4.58 10.89 6.50
C TYR A 88 3.24 10.40 5.93
N LEU A 89 3.04 9.08 5.80
CA LEU A 89 1.79 8.51 5.31
C LEU A 89 0.58 8.91 6.18
N ARG A 90 0.77 9.13 7.48
CA ARG A 90 -0.29 9.61 8.37
C ARG A 90 -0.66 11.08 8.17
N THR A 91 0.17 11.86 7.46
CA THR A 91 -0.12 13.28 7.15
C THR A 91 -0.84 13.47 5.83
N LEU A 92 -0.98 12.40 5.03
CA LEU A 92 -1.73 12.37 3.79
C LEU A 92 -3.21 12.14 4.07
#